data_AF-G9BBE0-F1
#
_entry.id   AF-G9BBE0-F1
#
_cell.length_a   1.000
_cell.length_b   1.000
_cell.length_c   1.000
_cell.angle_alpha   90.00
_cell.angle_beta   90.00
_cell.angle_gamma   90.00
#
_symmetry.space_group_name_H-M   'P 1'
#
loop_
_entity.id
_entity.type
_entity.pdbx_description
1 polymer ?
#
loop_
_entity_poly.entity_id
_entity_poly.type
_entity_poly.pdbx_seq_one_letter_code
_entity_poly.pdbx_strand_id
1 'polypeptide(L)'
;AEIRAKLKADGTFEQKMELATQQGIHESYYRDMMVMFGKWEFDPMSLPKPPCPVHIWQGDEDGLVPVVLQRHIASRLSWVNYHELPATGHFLSPVPGLGDTVLQTLFGNAKQ
;
A
#
# COMPACT_ATOMS: atom_id res chain seq x y z
N ALA A 1 12.34 -10.85 -3.94
CA ALA A 1 13.34 -11.61 -3.17
C ALA A 1 14.73 -10.97 -3.24
N GLU A 2 15.23 -10.65 -4.44
CA GLU A 2 16.58 -10.11 -4.66
C GLU A 2 16.86 -8.76 -3.97
N ILE A 3 15.91 -7.82 -4.01
CA ILE A 3 16.05 -6.51 -3.33
C ILE A 3 16.28 -6.69 -1.82
N ARG A 4 15.48 -7.56 -1.19
CA ARG A 4 15.60 -7.85 0.24
C ARG A 4 16.93 -8.54 0.57
N ALA A 5 17.44 -9.38 -0.33
CA ALA A 5 18.76 -10.00 -0.17
C ALA A 5 19.89 -8.95 -0.25
N LYS A 6 19.82 -8.01 -1.21
CA LYS A 6 20.78 -6.89 -1.33
C LYS A 6 20.78 -5.99 -0.09
N LEU A 7 19.59 -5.58 0.37
CA LEU A 7 19.44 -4.75 1.58
C LEU A 7 19.99 -5.42 2.84
N LYS A 8 19.94 -6.76 2.92
CA LYS A 8 20.58 -7.49 4.03
C LYS A 8 22.09 -7.59 3.86
N ALA A 9 22.57 -7.79 2.64
CA ALA A 9 24.00 -7.92 2.37
C ALA A 9 24.77 -6.62 2.62
N ASP A 10 24.15 -5.46 2.39
CA ASP A 10 24.76 -4.15 2.63
C ASP A 10 24.47 -3.54 4.01
N GLY A 11 23.74 -4.24 4.88
CA GLY A 11 23.39 -3.80 6.23
C GLY A 11 22.27 -2.76 6.32
N THR A 12 21.72 -2.31 5.18
CA THR A 12 20.64 -1.31 5.15
C THR A 12 19.37 -1.84 5.82
N PHE A 13 19.10 -3.14 5.70
CA PHE A 13 17.93 -3.77 6.31
C PHE A 13 17.98 -3.68 7.83
N GLU A 14 19.13 -4.01 8.43
CA GLU A 14 19.38 -3.96 9.86
C GLU A 14 19.26 -2.53 10.40
N GLN A 15 19.90 -1.56 9.73
CA GLN A 15 19.81 -0.14 10.10
C GLN A 15 18.36 0.37 10.07
N LYS A 16 17.59 0.01 9.03
CA LYS A 16 16.16 0.37 8.93
C LYS A 16 15.33 -0.29 10.03
N MET A 17 15.64 -1.53 10.39
CA MET A 17 14.95 -2.24 11.45
C MET A 17 15.24 -1.63 12.82
N GLU A 18 16.49 -1.27 13.12
CA GLU A 18 16.86 -0.55 14.35
C GLU A 18 16.11 0.78 14.46
N LEU A 19 16.10 1.57 13.38
CA LEU A 19 15.35 2.82 13.34
C LEU A 19 13.84 2.60 13.55
N ALA A 20 13.25 1.62 12.86
CA ALA A 20 11.83 1.30 13.00
C ALA A 20 11.47 0.78 14.40
N THR A 21 12.43 0.19 15.12
CA THR A 21 12.23 -0.41 16.45
C THR A 21 12.91 0.38 17.58
N GLN A 22 13.16 1.68 17.39
CA GLN A 22 13.88 2.52 18.35
C GLN A 22 13.27 2.58 19.77
N GLN A 23 11.97 2.24 19.91
CA GLN A 23 11.26 2.17 21.21
C GLN A 23 11.17 0.73 21.76
N GLY A 24 11.86 -0.23 21.13
CA GLY A 24 11.74 -1.66 21.38
C GLY A 24 10.63 -2.31 20.56
N ILE A 25 10.73 -3.64 20.36
CA ILE A 25 9.83 -4.40 19.49
C ILE A 25 8.36 -4.36 19.94
N HIS A 26 8.10 -4.23 21.25
CA HIS A 26 6.73 -4.17 21.77
C HIS A 26 6.02 -2.88 21.39
N GLU A 27 6.63 -1.72 21.68
CA GLU A 27 6.01 -0.43 21.41
C GLU A 27 6.07 -0.04 19.94
N SER A 28 7.09 -0.48 19.20
CA SER A 28 7.22 -0.16 17.78
C SER A 28 6.48 -1.14 16.87
N TYR A 29 6.67 -2.45 17.04
CA TYR A 29 6.17 -3.43 16.07
C TYR A 29 4.82 -4.04 16.48
N TYR A 30 4.73 -4.58 17.70
CA TYR A 30 3.49 -5.23 18.14
C TYR A 30 2.35 -4.25 18.32
N ARG A 31 2.63 -3.04 18.81
CA ARG A 31 1.61 -2.00 18.92
C ARG A 31 1.07 -1.56 17.56
N ASP A 32 1.94 -1.39 16.57
CA ASP A 32 1.54 -1.12 15.19
C ASP A 32 0.68 -2.25 14.63
N MET A 33 1.05 -3.52 14.85
CA MET A 33 0.23 -4.66 14.44
C MET A 33 -1.15 -4.67 15.10
N MET A 34 -1.24 -4.36 16.40
CA MET A 34 -2.52 -4.30 17.12
C MET A 34 -3.44 -3.20 16.56
N VAL A 35 -2.90 -2.05 16.15
CA VAL A 35 -3.68 -0.99 15.52
C VAL A 35 -4.06 -1.39 14.09
N MET A 36 -3.10 -1.87 13.30
CA MET A 36 -3.30 -2.20 11.89
C MET A 36 -4.33 -3.30 11.68
N PHE A 37 -4.27 -4.37 12.49
CA PHE A 37 -5.18 -5.53 12.39
C PHE A 37 -6.30 -5.51 13.44
N GLY A 38 -6.40 -4.45 14.24
CA GLY A 38 -7.42 -4.29 15.26
C GLY A 38 -8.79 -3.99 14.67
N LYS A 39 -9.77 -3.77 15.55
CA LYS A 39 -11.08 -3.28 15.15
C LYS A 39 -11.00 -1.78 14.91
N TRP A 40 -11.39 -1.35 13.72
CA TRP A 40 -11.52 0.06 13.37
C TRP A 40 -12.91 0.56 13.74
N GLU A 41 -13.00 1.84 14.12
CA GLU A 41 -14.26 2.48 14.52
C GLU A 41 -15.13 2.88 13.31
N PHE A 42 -14.62 2.69 12.09
CA PHE A 42 -15.35 2.95 10.85
C PHE A 42 -15.17 1.81 9.84
N ASP A 43 -16.16 1.69 8.96
CA ASP A 43 -16.09 0.83 7.78
C ASP A 43 -15.70 1.69 6.57
N PRO A 44 -14.59 1.38 5.86
CA PRO A 44 -14.20 2.12 4.66
C PRO A 44 -15.30 2.16 3.60
N MET A 45 -16.17 1.16 3.51
CA MET A 45 -17.30 1.11 2.57
C MET A 45 -18.45 2.04 2.94
N SER A 46 -18.43 2.60 4.16
CA SER A 46 -19.42 3.58 4.64
C SER A 46 -18.94 5.03 4.48
N LEU A 47 -17.75 5.25 3.91
CA LEU A 47 -17.20 6.59 3.71
C LEU A 47 -17.97 7.36 2.63
N PRO A 48 -18.28 8.66 2.87
CA PRO A 48 -18.86 9.50 1.84
C PRO A 48 -17.84 9.75 0.72
N LYS A 49 -18.35 10.01 -0.50
CA LYS A 49 -17.49 10.40 -1.62
C LYS A 49 -16.68 11.66 -1.26
N PRO A 50 -15.34 11.63 -1.34
CA PRO A 50 -14.51 12.80 -1.07
C PRO A 50 -14.56 13.83 -2.22
N PRO A 51 -14.16 15.09 -1.96
CA PRO A 51 -14.12 16.14 -2.99
C PRO A 51 -12.96 15.98 -3.97
N CYS A 52 -12.06 15.02 -3.75
CA CYS A 52 -10.93 14.72 -4.62
C CYS A 52 -11.05 13.31 -5.23
N PRO A 53 -10.41 13.05 -6.39
CA PRO A 53 -10.29 11.71 -6.92
C PRO A 53 -9.52 10.80 -5.95
N VAL A 54 -10.03 9.60 -5.72
CA VAL A 54 -9.34 8.55 -4.95
C VAL A 54 -8.94 7.44 -5.89
N HIS A 55 -7.69 6.99 -5.76
CA HIS A 55 -7.12 5.93 -6.57
C HIS A 55 -6.52 4.86 -5.64
N ILE A 56 -6.72 3.59 -5.97
CA ILE A 56 -6.14 2.45 -5.25
C ILE A 56 -5.36 1.62 -6.27
N TRP A 57 -4.06 1.46 -6.03
CA TRP A 57 -3.22 0.51 -6.77
C TRP A 57 -3.00 -0.74 -5.92
N GLN A 58 -3.24 -1.91 -6.50
CA GLN A 58 -3.15 -3.19 -5.80
C GLN A 58 -2.50 -4.24 -6.70
N GLY A 59 -1.49 -4.93 -6.17
CA GLY A 59 -0.97 -6.14 -6.81
C GLY A 59 -1.92 -7.32 -6.65
N ASP A 60 -2.16 -8.08 -7.72
CA ASP A 60 -3.06 -9.25 -7.72
C ASP A 60 -2.46 -10.49 -7.02
N GLU A 61 -1.14 -10.52 -6.84
CA GLU A 61 -0.38 -11.54 -6.09
C GLU A 61 0.04 -11.06 -4.70
N ASP A 62 -0.63 -10.04 -4.14
CA ASP A 62 -0.37 -9.57 -2.78
C ASP A 62 -0.73 -10.65 -1.74
N GLY A 63 0.32 -11.23 -1.15
CA GLY A 63 0.20 -12.26 -0.13
C GLY A 63 -0.06 -11.74 1.29
N LEU A 64 -0.03 -10.41 1.52
CA LEU A 64 -0.37 -9.81 2.82
C LEU A 64 -1.81 -9.30 2.84
N VAL A 65 -2.24 -8.64 1.77
CA VAL A 65 -3.59 -8.10 1.61
C VAL A 65 -4.23 -8.73 0.39
N PRO A 66 -5.17 -9.68 0.55
CA PRO A 66 -5.80 -10.36 -0.58
C PRO A 66 -6.50 -9.38 -1.54
N VAL A 67 -6.17 -9.47 -2.84
CA VAL A 67 -6.72 -8.61 -3.90
C VAL A 67 -8.26 -8.55 -3.91
N VAL A 68 -8.91 -9.64 -3.50
CA VAL A 68 -10.38 -9.75 -3.41
C VAL A 68 -11.00 -8.68 -2.50
N LEU A 69 -10.28 -8.24 -1.46
CA LEU A 69 -10.75 -7.17 -0.57
C LEU A 69 -10.83 -5.84 -1.31
N GLN A 70 -9.82 -5.50 -2.10
CA GLN A 70 -9.84 -4.24 -2.87
C GLN A 70 -10.86 -4.27 -4.00
N ARG A 71 -11.02 -5.42 -4.67
CA ARG A 71 -12.11 -5.63 -5.64
C ARG A 71 -13.48 -5.42 -4.99
N HIS A 72 -13.67 -5.91 -3.77
CA HIS A 72 -14.91 -5.70 -3.01
C HIS A 72 -15.12 -4.22 -2.69
N ILE A 73 -14.12 -3.53 -2.16
CA ILE A 73 -14.19 -2.09 -1.84
C ILE A 73 -14.53 -1.27 -3.08
N ALA A 74 -13.83 -1.50 -4.20
CA ALA A 74 -14.08 -0.81 -5.46
C ALA A 74 -15.49 -1.09 -6.02
N SER A 75 -16.02 -2.30 -5.81
CA SER A 75 -17.40 -2.63 -6.22
C SER A 75 -18.47 -1.87 -5.40
N ARG A 76 -18.16 -1.54 -4.15
CA ARG A 76 -19.07 -0.85 -3.22
C ARG A 76 -18.94 0.67 -3.31
N LEU A 77 -17.73 1.16 -3.54
CA LEU A 77 -17.39 2.58 -3.63
C LEU A 77 -17.10 2.94 -5.08
N SER A 78 -18.16 3.19 -5.87
CA SER A 78 -18.05 3.50 -7.30
C SER A 78 -17.23 4.76 -7.64
N TRP A 79 -16.91 5.57 -6.63
CA TRP A 79 -16.05 6.75 -6.75
C TRP A 79 -14.55 6.44 -6.61
N VAL A 80 -14.18 5.22 -6.25
CA VAL A 80 -12.78 4.77 -6.23
C VAL A 80 -12.34 4.39 -7.64
N ASN A 81 -11.20 4.95 -8.07
CA ASN A 81 -10.52 4.53 -9.29
C ASN A 81 -9.57 3.38 -8.93
N TYR A 82 -9.97 2.14 -9.24
CA TYR A 82 -9.18 0.96 -8.91
C TYR A 82 -8.23 0.56 -10.05
N HIS A 83 -6.97 0.31 -9.69
CA HIS A 83 -5.88 -0.06 -10.59
C HIS A 83 -5.25 -1.36 -10.09
N GLU A 84 -5.65 -2.47 -10.70
CA GLU A 84 -5.05 -3.76 -10.40
C GLU A 84 -3.78 -3.98 -11.23
N LEU A 85 -2.70 -4.41 -10.59
CA LEU A 85 -1.40 -4.65 -11.20
C LEU A 85 -1.18 -6.17 -11.33
N PRO A 86 -1.08 -6.72 -12.55
CA PRO A 86 -0.92 -8.16 -12.76
C PRO A 86 0.47 -8.64 -12.33
N ALA A 87 0.55 -9.88 -11.86
CA ALA A 87 1.76 -10.55 -11.40
C ALA A 87 2.57 -9.70 -10.39
N THR A 88 1.87 -8.92 -9.56
CA THR A 88 2.49 -7.94 -8.66
C THR A 88 2.12 -8.27 -7.22
N GLY A 89 3.12 -8.33 -6.35
CA GLY A 89 2.92 -8.58 -4.93
C GLY A 89 2.64 -7.31 -4.10
N HIS A 90 2.83 -7.42 -2.79
CA HIS A 90 2.55 -6.36 -1.83
C HIS A 90 3.36 -5.06 -2.03
N PHE A 91 4.64 -5.18 -2.37
CA PHE A 91 5.53 -4.04 -2.49
C PHE A 91 5.49 -3.45 -3.89
N LEU A 92 4.93 -2.25 -4.01
CA LEU A 92 4.75 -1.56 -5.28
C LEU A 92 5.93 -0.65 -5.68
N SER A 93 6.74 -0.21 -4.70
CA SER A 93 7.89 0.68 -4.97
C SER A 93 8.92 0.16 -5.97
N PRO A 94 9.20 -1.16 -6.11
CA PRO A 94 10.14 -1.63 -7.12
C PRO A 94 9.50 -1.90 -8.48
N VAL A 95 8.18 -1.68 -8.65
CA VAL A 95 7.49 -1.93 -9.93
C VAL A 95 7.97 -0.92 -10.97
N PRO A 96 8.63 -1.36 -12.06
CA PRO A 96 9.18 -0.45 -13.06
C PRO A 96 8.09 0.43 -13.69
N GLY A 97 8.32 1.74 -13.77
CA GLY A 97 7.41 2.70 -14.41
C GLY A 97 6.12 3.00 -13.64
N LEU A 98 5.88 2.37 -12.48
CA LEU A 98 4.66 2.63 -11.71
C LEU A 98 4.61 4.07 -11.20
N GLY A 99 5.75 4.63 -10.77
CA GLY A 99 5.84 6.03 -10.34
C GLY A 99 5.37 7.01 -11.41
N ASP A 100 5.90 6.88 -12.64
CA ASP A 100 5.50 7.70 -13.78
C ASP A 100 4.03 7.50 -14.13
N THR A 101 3.54 6.26 -14.07
CA THR A 101 2.12 5.93 -14.30
C THR A 101 1.22 6.61 -13.28
N VAL A 102 1.59 6.60 -11.99
CA VAL A 102 0.84 7.28 -10.93
C VAL A 102 0.84 8.80 -11.17
N LEU A 103 1.99 9.40 -11.46
CA LEU A 103 2.09 10.83 -11.72
C LEU A 103 1.28 11.24 -12.96
N GLN A 104 1.37 10.49 -14.05
CA GLN A 104 0.59 10.73 -15.26
C GLN A 104 -0.91 10.54 -15.00
N THR A 105 -1.31 9.58 -14.17
CA THR A 105 -2.72 9.38 -13.81
C THR A 105 -3.27 10.56 -13.00
N LEU A 106 -2.48 11.05 -12.04
CA LEU A 106 -2.89 12.14 -11.14
C LEU A 106 -2.82 13.52 -11.81
N PHE A 107 -1.87 13.74 -12.72
CA PHE A 107 -1.55 15.07 -13.25
C PHE A 107 -1.52 15.16 -14.78
N GLY A 108 -1.46 14.04 -15.49
CA GLY A 108 -1.26 14.00 -16.96
C GLY A 108 -2.44 14.53 -17.77
N ASN A 109 -3.62 14.67 -17.17
CA ASN A 109 -4.80 15.30 -17.77
C ASN A 109 -5.00 16.76 -17.32
N ALA A 110 -4.05 17.36 -16.60
CA ALA A 110 -4.05 18.79 -16.32
C ALA A 110 -3.63 19.59 -17.57
N LYS A 111 -4.43 19.52 -18.64
CA LYS A 111 -4.47 20.63 -19.58
C LYS A 111 -5.33 21.72 -18.94
N GLN A 112 -4.70 22.86 -18.65
CA GLN A 112 -5.40 24.12 -18.42
C GLN A 112 -6.28 24.48 -19.63
#